data_AF-F8JIT5-F1
#
_entry.id   AF-F8JIT5-F1
#
_cell.length_a   1.000
_cell.length_b   1.000
_cell.length_c   1.000
_cell.angle_alpha   90.00
_cell.angle_beta   90.00
_cell.angle_gamma   90.00
#
_symmetry.space_group_name_H-M   'P 1'
#
loop_
_entity.id
_entity.type
_entity.pdbx_description
1 polymer ?
#
loop_
_entity_poly.entity_id
_entity_poly.type
_entity_poly.pdbx_seq_one_letter_code
_entity_poly.pdbx_strand_id
1 'polypeptide(L)'
;MQERAETTRRAVLLAAAELFNERGYAGTSISDISERSGRTSGAIYFHYGNKENLALAIVEAHFATWPALVERYAATTGRPALDRLVGLSFEVARAFRDDIVVSAGSRLWAERKAIDAPLPVPFVGWVDVVRRALRRAREQGELAAHIEPASAAHGIVCAFFGLHTVSDALDGRDAIEDRLADLWRLLLPSLQARPETEALLARARSGPGGGDRGCGEEDGAAGEPCPAAASPMLHL
;
A
#
# COMPACT_ATOMS: atom_id res chain seq x y z
N MET A 1 25.14 11.28 20.20
CA MET A 1 24.99 9.83 20.53
C MET A 1 23.65 9.29 20.05
N GLN A 2 22.56 10.05 20.19
CA GLN A 2 21.19 9.71 19.73
C GLN A 2 21.09 9.39 18.22
N GLU A 3 21.69 10.21 17.36
CA GLU A 3 21.61 10.08 15.90
C GLU A 3 22.24 8.78 15.35
N ARG A 4 23.34 8.32 15.99
CA ARG A 4 23.97 7.02 15.68
C ARG A 4 23.11 5.85 16.15
N ALA A 5 22.44 5.97 17.30
CA ALA A 5 21.53 4.94 17.81
C ALA A 5 20.29 4.81 16.92
N GLU A 6 19.73 5.92 16.43
CA GLU A 6 18.60 5.91 15.49
C GLU A 6 18.96 5.34 14.12
N THR A 7 20.14 5.68 13.60
CA THR A 7 20.66 5.10 12.34
C THR A 7 20.82 3.59 12.46
N THR A 8 21.36 3.12 13.59
CA THR A 8 21.53 1.68 13.88
C THR A 8 20.19 0.98 14.00
N ARG A 9 19.24 1.58 14.73
CA ARG A 9 17.87 1.08 14.90
C ARG A 9 17.16 0.93 13.54
N ARG A 10 17.28 1.94 12.67
CA ARG A 10 16.69 1.92 11.32
C ARG A 10 17.29 0.82 10.45
N ALA A 11 18.61 0.61 10.50
CA ALA A 11 19.28 -0.45 9.74
C ALA A 11 18.81 -1.85 10.16
N VAL A 12 18.65 -2.10 11.47
CA VAL A 12 18.09 -3.36 11.98
C VAL A 12 16.65 -3.55 11.52
N LEU A 13 15.83 -2.50 11.60
CA LEU A 13 14.42 -2.56 11.18
C LEU A 13 14.28 -2.90 9.70
N LEU A 14 15.08 -2.28 8.83
CA LEU A 14 15.06 -2.53 7.38
C LEU A 14 15.52 -3.97 7.05
N ALA A 15 16.64 -4.42 7.62
CA ALA A 15 17.12 -5.78 7.42
C ALA A 15 16.11 -6.84 7.91
N ALA A 16 15.44 -6.58 9.03
CA ALA A 16 14.38 -7.43 9.54
C ALA A 16 13.14 -7.41 8.62
N ALA A 17 12.74 -6.23 8.12
CA ALA A 17 11.64 -6.11 7.17
C ALA A 17 11.91 -6.91 5.88
N GLU A 18 13.12 -6.83 5.31
CA GLU A 18 13.53 -7.64 4.16
C GLU A 18 13.38 -9.14 4.45
N LEU A 19 13.97 -9.63 5.55
CA LEU A 19 13.94 -11.04 5.89
C LEU A 19 12.53 -11.55 6.20
N PHE A 20 11.73 -10.79 6.94
CA PHE A 20 10.33 -11.13 7.18
C PHE A 20 9.52 -11.12 5.89
N ASN A 21 9.79 -10.20 4.96
CA ASN A 21 9.13 -10.17 3.67
C ASN A 21 9.55 -11.32 2.75
N GLU A 22 10.80 -11.78 2.83
CA GLU A 22 11.32 -12.93 2.06
C GLU A 22 10.82 -14.28 2.64
N ARG A 23 11.00 -14.49 3.95
CA ARG A 23 10.91 -15.81 4.60
C ARG A 23 9.74 -15.95 5.58
N GLY A 24 9.02 -14.86 5.84
CA GLY A 24 7.97 -14.81 6.85
C GLY A 24 8.52 -14.74 8.27
N TYR A 25 7.62 -14.63 9.24
CA TYR A 25 7.95 -14.61 10.65
C TYR A 25 8.64 -15.90 11.07
N ALA A 26 8.01 -17.06 10.85
CA ALA A 26 8.52 -18.34 11.31
C ALA A 26 9.90 -18.70 10.72
N GLY A 27 10.15 -18.33 9.45
CA GLY A 27 11.40 -18.63 8.73
C GLY A 27 12.56 -17.68 9.01
N THR A 28 12.40 -16.69 9.89
CA THR A 28 13.43 -15.67 10.17
C THR A 28 13.91 -15.75 11.61
N SER A 29 15.22 -15.78 11.87
CA SER A 29 15.79 -15.74 13.23
C SER A 29 16.50 -14.41 13.54
N ILE A 30 16.75 -14.12 14.82
CA ILE A 30 17.58 -12.97 15.23
C ILE A 30 19.01 -13.09 14.66
N SER A 31 19.51 -14.32 14.48
CA SER A 31 20.81 -14.57 13.87
C SER A 31 20.84 -14.15 12.40
N ASP A 32 19.79 -14.50 11.62
CA ASP A 32 19.66 -14.06 10.23
C ASP A 32 19.65 -12.51 10.14
N ILE A 33 18.90 -11.86 11.04
CA ILE A 33 18.80 -10.40 11.10
C ILE A 33 20.14 -9.77 11.49
N SER A 34 20.86 -10.39 12.43
CA SER A 34 22.22 -9.97 12.82
C SER A 34 23.16 -9.99 11.63
N GLU A 35 23.16 -11.08 10.87
CA GLU A 35 23.99 -11.25 9.67
C GLU A 35 23.63 -10.22 8.59
N ARG A 36 22.34 -10.07 8.26
CA ARG A 36 21.87 -9.13 7.23
C ARG A 36 22.12 -7.67 7.60
N SER A 37 21.91 -7.29 8.85
CA SER A 37 22.05 -5.89 9.31
C SER A 37 23.50 -5.48 9.59
N GLY A 38 24.43 -6.44 9.67
CA GLY A 38 25.80 -6.21 10.14
C GLY A 38 25.89 -5.78 11.61
N ARG A 39 24.83 -6.01 12.40
CA ARG A 39 24.76 -5.67 13.83
C ARG A 39 24.77 -6.94 14.67
N THR A 40 25.31 -6.87 15.88
CA THR A 40 25.32 -8.02 16.78
C THR A 40 23.93 -8.32 17.32
N SER A 41 23.63 -9.59 17.60
CA SER A 41 22.39 -9.98 18.28
C SER A 41 22.16 -9.19 19.57
N GLY A 42 23.22 -8.91 20.34
CA GLY A 42 23.14 -8.08 21.55
C GLY A 42 22.62 -6.66 21.28
N ALA A 43 23.04 -6.03 20.17
CA ALA A 43 22.52 -4.72 19.77
C ALA A 43 21.05 -4.76 19.34
N ILE A 44 20.63 -5.84 18.67
CA ILE A 44 19.23 -6.06 18.30
C ILE A 44 18.37 -6.25 19.55
N TYR A 45 18.82 -7.10 20.48
CA TYR A 45 18.15 -7.30 21.77
C TYR A 45 18.10 -6.02 22.61
N PHE A 46 19.14 -5.18 22.58
CA PHE A 46 19.12 -3.89 23.26
C PHE A 46 18.02 -2.96 22.73
N HIS A 47 17.78 -2.94 21.42
CA HIS A 47 16.79 -2.04 20.80
C HIS A 47 15.36 -2.57 20.81
N TYR A 48 15.18 -3.88 20.69
CA TYR A 48 13.85 -4.48 20.50
C TYR A 48 13.49 -5.53 21.55
N GLY A 49 14.45 -6.04 22.33
CA GLY A 49 14.20 -7.01 23.39
C GLY A 49 13.96 -8.45 22.91
N ASN A 50 13.15 -8.66 21.88
CA ASN A 50 12.91 -9.96 21.26
C ASN A 50 12.45 -9.82 19.80
N LYS A 51 12.19 -10.96 19.14
CA LYS A 51 11.77 -11.01 17.74
C LYS A 51 10.34 -10.52 17.56
N GLU A 52 9.47 -10.81 18.52
CA GLU A 52 8.06 -10.40 18.56
C GLU A 52 7.93 -8.88 18.56
N ASN A 53 8.70 -8.18 19.39
CA ASN A 53 8.74 -6.73 19.48
C ASN A 53 9.34 -6.09 18.23
N LEU A 54 10.30 -6.75 17.57
CA LEU A 54 10.84 -6.29 16.29
C LEU A 54 9.77 -6.41 15.19
N ALA A 55 9.01 -7.50 15.16
CA ALA A 55 7.88 -7.66 14.26
C ALA A 55 6.78 -6.61 14.54
N LEU A 56 6.44 -6.39 15.82
CA LEU A 56 5.51 -5.35 16.24
C LEU A 56 5.98 -3.96 15.75
N ALA A 57 7.25 -3.61 15.93
CA ALA A 57 7.79 -2.32 15.51
C ALA A 57 7.70 -2.11 13.98
N ILE A 58 7.84 -3.17 13.17
CA ILE A 58 7.64 -3.10 11.71
C ILE A 58 6.18 -2.88 11.37
N VAL A 59 5.27 -3.60 12.04
CA VAL A 59 3.82 -3.47 11.85
C VAL A 59 3.33 -2.07 12.26
N GLU A 60 3.85 -1.53 13.37
CA GLU A 60 3.58 -0.15 13.80
C GLU A 60 4.11 0.88 12.78
N ALA A 61 5.34 0.69 12.29
CA ALA A 61 5.92 1.56 11.27
C ALA A 61 5.10 1.55 9.96
N HIS A 62 4.63 0.37 9.54
CA HIS A 62 3.72 0.21 8.41
C HIS A 62 2.43 1.03 8.59
N PHE A 63 1.81 1.00 9.77
CA PHE A 63 0.58 1.76 9.99
C PHE A 63 0.80 3.27 10.21
N ALA A 64 1.97 3.67 10.67
CA ALA A 64 2.34 5.08 10.81
C ALA A 64 2.48 5.80 9.45
N THR A 65 2.62 5.07 8.34
CA THR A 65 2.71 5.63 6.98
C THR A 65 1.42 6.31 6.52
N TRP A 66 0.26 5.86 7.01
CA TRP A 66 -1.04 6.21 6.43
C TRP A 66 -1.63 7.56 6.84
N PRO A 67 -1.57 8.01 8.11
CA PRO A 67 -2.25 9.24 8.54
C PRO A 67 -1.89 10.48 7.71
N ALA A 68 -0.60 10.70 7.44
CA ALA A 68 -0.15 11.85 6.65
C ALA A 68 -0.60 11.78 5.17
N LEU A 69 -0.61 10.57 4.60
CA LEU A 69 -1.10 10.33 3.24
C LEU A 69 -2.60 10.62 3.13
N VAL A 70 -3.39 10.10 4.08
CA VAL A 70 -4.83 10.33 4.17
C VAL A 70 -5.14 11.81 4.31
N GLU A 71 -4.44 12.52 5.21
CA GLU A 71 -4.63 13.96 5.44
C GLU A 71 -4.34 14.76 4.17
N ARG A 72 -3.25 14.45 3.46
CA ARG A 72 -2.89 15.10 2.19
C ARG A 72 -3.99 14.95 1.13
N TYR A 73 -4.55 13.75 1.00
CA TYR A 73 -5.66 13.50 0.08
C TYR A 73 -6.97 14.15 0.53
N ALA A 74 -7.24 14.21 1.83
CA ALA A 74 -8.42 14.91 2.36
C ALA A 74 -8.35 16.43 2.14
N ALA A 75 -7.15 17.01 2.26
CA ALA A 75 -6.89 18.44 2.09
C ALA A 75 -6.78 18.88 0.62
N THR A 76 -6.69 17.96 -0.35
CA THR A 76 -6.58 18.30 -1.77
C THR A 76 -7.86 18.98 -2.26
N THR A 77 -7.76 20.26 -2.62
CA THR A 77 -8.85 21.06 -3.18
C THR A 77 -8.91 20.94 -4.71
N GLY A 78 -10.04 21.33 -5.31
CA GLY A 78 -10.19 21.36 -6.77
C GLY A 78 -10.33 19.99 -7.46
N ARG A 79 -10.28 18.88 -6.72
CA ARG A 79 -10.57 17.52 -7.24
C ARG A 79 -11.87 16.97 -6.64
N PRO A 80 -12.68 16.21 -7.40
CA PRO A 80 -13.84 15.48 -6.88
C PRO A 80 -13.50 14.52 -5.72
N ALA A 81 -14.44 14.21 -4.84
CA ALA A 81 -14.17 13.29 -3.71
C ALA A 81 -13.86 11.86 -4.15
N LEU A 82 -14.54 11.34 -5.17
CA LEU A 82 -14.24 10.01 -5.70
C LEU A 82 -12.84 9.94 -6.32
N ASP A 83 -12.41 10.98 -7.05
CA ASP A 83 -11.06 11.09 -7.57
C ASP A 83 -9.99 10.99 -6.48
N ARG A 84 -10.21 11.68 -5.35
CA ARG A 84 -9.28 11.65 -4.20
C ARG A 84 -9.26 10.26 -3.56
N LEU A 85 -10.42 9.61 -3.42
CA LEU A 85 -10.50 8.25 -2.88
C LEU A 85 -9.76 7.23 -3.77
N VAL A 86 -10.02 7.26 -5.08
CA VAL A 86 -9.37 6.34 -6.03
C VAL A 86 -7.87 6.64 -6.08
N GLY A 87 -7.46 7.90 -6.20
CA GLY A 87 -6.04 8.28 -6.17
C GLY A 87 -5.32 7.82 -4.89
N LEU A 88 -5.96 7.97 -3.72
CA LEU A 88 -5.43 7.48 -2.46
C LEU A 88 -5.18 5.96 -2.51
N SER A 89 -6.12 5.19 -3.08
CA SER A 89 -5.95 3.73 -3.19
C SER A 89 -4.76 3.32 -4.06
N PHE A 90 -4.46 4.07 -5.14
CA PHE A 90 -3.28 3.82 -5.98
C PHE A 90 -1.97 4.14 -5.26
N GLU A 91 -1.93 5.21 -4.46
CA GLU A 91 -0.75 5.52 -3.64
C GLU A 91 -0.51 4.45 -2.57
N VAL A 92 -1.58 3.94 -1.95
CA VAL A 92 -1.48 2.82 -1.01
C VAL A 92 -0.97 1.56 -1.72
N ALA A 93 -1.48 1.24 -2.92
CA ALA A 93 -1.02 0.11 -3.71
C ALA A 93 0.47 0.22 -4.10
N ARG A 94 0.94 1.41 -4.48
CA ARG A 94 2.37 1.68 -4.74
C ARG A 94 3.22 1.48 -3.50
N ALA A 95 2.75 1.94 -2.34
CA ALA A 95 3.46 1.71 -1.09
C ALA A 95 3.60 0.22 -0.77
N PHE A 96 2.58 -0.61 -1.05
CA PHE A 96 2.71 -2.07 -0.91
C PHE A 96 3.74 -2.68 -1.85
N ARG A 97 3.88 -2.15 -3.08
CA ARG A 97 4.90 -2.60 -4.03
C ARG A 97 6.31 -2.14 -3.64
N ASP A 98 6.46 -0.85 -3.34
CA ASP A 98 7.76 -0.15 -3.35
C ASP A 98 8.38 0.02 -1.95
N ASP A 99 7.58 0.01 -0.88
CA ASP A 99 8.08 0.19 0.49
C ASP A 99 8.18 -1.16 1.22
N ILE A 100 9.42 -1.59 1.47
CA ILE A 100 9.72 -2.87 2.13
C ILE A 100 9.12 -2.98 3.54
N VAL A 101 9.03 -1.87 4.27
CA VAL A 101 8.43 -1.87 5.62
C VAL A 101 6.93 -2.07 5.52
N VAL A 102 6.29 -1.47 4.51
CA VAL A 102 4.86 -1.65 4.25
C VAL A 102 4.56 -3.10 3.84
N SER A 103 5.33 -3.65 2.91
CA SER A 103 5.20 -5.04 2.46
C SER A 103 5.41 -6.03 3.62
N ALA A 104 6.50 -5.87 4.38
CA ALA A 104 6.81 -6.71 5.53
C ALA A 104 5.75 -6.62 6.63
N GLY A 105 5.26 -5.40 6.92
CA GLY A 105 4.18 -5.17 7.89
C GLY A 105 2.89 -5.87 7.49
N SER A 106 2.54 -5.85 6.19
CA SER A 106 1.40 -6.57 5.63
C SER A 106 1.52 -8.08 5.83
N ARG A 107 2.67 -8.66 5.48
CA ARG A 107 2.94 -10.10 5.64
C ARG A 107 2.93 -10.52 7.11
N LEU A 108 3.60 -9.77 7.98
CA LEU A 108 3.59 -10.02 9.43
C LEU A 108 2.17 -9.96 10.01
N TRP A 109 1.35 -9.01 9.53
CA TRP A 109 -0.05 -8.93 9.95
C TRP A 109 -0.88 -10.12 9.46
N ALA A 110 -0.64 -10.62 8.24
CA ALA A 110 -1.26 -11.85 7.76
C ALA A 110 -0.87 -13.07 8.62
N GLU A 111 0.40 -13.13 9.02
CA GLU A 111 0.98 -14.18 9.86
C GLU A 111 0.78 -13.95 11.38
N ARG A 112 0.02 -12.93 11.79
CA ARG A 112 -0.13 -12.50 13.21
C ARG A 112 -0.45 -13.61 14.22
N LYS A 113 -1.10 -14.70 13.78
CA LYS A 113 -1.40 -15.85 14.66
C LYS A 113 -0.14 -16.59 15.14
N ALA A 114 0.97 -16.45 14.42
CA ALA A 114 2.27 -17.03 14.77
C ALA A 114 3.15 -16.08 15.60
N ILE A 115 2.67 -14.86 15.90
CA ILE A 115 3.42 -13.82 16.60
C ILE A 115 2.78 -13.61 17.96
N ASP A 116 3.51 -13.90 19.03
CA ASP A 116 3.05 -13.70 20.42
C ASP A 116 3.22 -12.22 20.84
N ALA A 117 2.54 -11.33 20.11
CA ALA A 117 2.47 -9.90 20.40
C ALA A 117 1.12 -9.31 19.96
N PRO A 118 0.61 -8.28 20.66
CA PRO A 118 -0.63 -7.62 20.29
C PRO A 118 -0.42 -6.72 19.06
N LEU A 119 -0.54 -7.29 17.86
CA LEU A 119 -0.44 -6.52 16.62
C LEU A 119 -1.69 -5.63 16.41
N PRO A 120 -1.53 -4.37 15.99
CA PRO A 120 -2.66 -3.45 15.78
C PRO A 120 -3.60 -3.90 14.64
N VAL A 121 -4.88 -3.49 14.73
CA VAL A 121 -5.93 -3.78 13.75
C VAL A 121 -6.42 -2.47 13.13
N PRO A 122 -5.99 -2.10 11.91
CA PRO A 122 -6.20 -0.75 11.37
C PRO A 122 -7.42 -0.61 10.48
N PHE A 123 -8.16 -1.69 10.20
CA PHE A 123 -9.25 -1.65 9.23
C PHE A 123 -10.38 -0.71 9.63
N VAL A 124 -10.60 -0.52 10.94
CA VAL A 124 -11.60 0.44 11.43
C VAL A 124 -11.29 1.86 10.95
N GLY A 125 -10.02 2.27 11.04
CA GLY A 125 -9.59 3.59 10.56
C GLY A 125 -9.77 3.75 9.06
N TRP A 126 -9.44 2.71 8.27
CA TRP A 126 -9.63 2.74 6.82
C TRP A 126 -11.10 2.81 6.42
N VAL A 127 -11.97 2.02 7.05
CA VAL A 127 -13.42 2.08 6.79
C VAL A 127 -13.95 3.48 7.06
N ASP A 128 -13.50 4.15 8.14
CA ASP A 128 -13.91 5.52 8.45
C ASP A 128 -13.37 6.56 7.46
N VAL A 129 -12.16 6.38 6.94
CA VAL A 129 -11.60 7.22 5.87
C VAL A 129 -12.45 7.10 4.60
N VAL A 130 -12.71 5.88 4.13
CA VAL A 130 -13.50 5.65 2.91
C VAL A 130 -14.94 6.12 3.09
N ARG A 131 -15.56 5.85 4.24
CA ARG A 131 -16.92 6.31 4.56
C ARG A 131 -17.05 7.83 4.49
N ARG A 132 -16.09 8.57 5.07
CA ARG A 132 -16.07 10.04 5.00
C ARG A 132 -15.90 10.54 3.57
N ALA A 133 -15.04 9.90 2.77
CA ALA A 133 -14.88 10.25 1.36
C ALA A 133 -16.17 10.03 0.55
N LEU A 134 -16.86 8.90 0.75
CA LEU A 134 -18.12 8.60 0.08
C LEU A 134 -19.25 9.54 0.51
N ARG A 135 -19.33 9.93 1.78
CA ARG A 135 -20.28 10.96 2.24
C ARG A 135 -20.05 12.30 1.55
N ARG A 136 -18.79 12.70 1.40
CA ARG A 136 -18.45 13.93 0.68
C ARG A 136 -18.79 13.83 -0.82
N ALA A 137 -18.55 12.68 -1.44
CA ALA A 137 -18.97 12.42 -2.81
C ALA A 137 -20.50 12.53 -2.97
N ARG A 138 -21.28 12.05 -1.99
CA ARG A 138 -22.74 12.24 -1.95
C ARG A 138 -23.13 13.72 -1.90
N GLU A 139 -22.51 14.49 -1.02
CA GLU A 139 -22.76 15.93 -0.87
C GLU A 139 -22.40 16.72 -2.13
N GLN A 140 -21.40 16.25 -2.90
CA GLN A 140 -20.96 16.83 -4.16
C GLN A 140 -21.76 16.34 -5.38
N GLY A 141 -22.75 15.45 -5.19
CA GLY A 141 -23.56 14.87 -6.27
C GLY A 141 -22.81 13.85 -7.14
N GLU A 142 -21.65 13.35 -6.69
CA GLU A 142 -20.80 12.39 -7.40
C GLU A 142 -21.23 10.94 -7.16
N LEU A 143 -21.87 10.65 -6.01
CA LEU A 143 -22.24 9.28 -5.61
C LEU A 143 -23.64 8.92 -6.11
N ALA A 144 -23.81 7.72 -6.69
CA ALA A 144 -25.09 7.22 -7.18
C ALA A 144 -26.12 7.08 -6.04
N ALA A 145 -27.39 7.38 -6.30
CA ALA A 145 -28.45 7.53 -5.28
C ALA A 145 -28.67 6.28 -4.41
N HIS A 146 -28.50 5.09 -4.98
CA HIS A 146 -28.73 3.80 -4.30
C HIS A 146 -27.59 3.35 -3.39
N ILE A 147 -26.44 4.03 -3.43
CA ILE A 147 -25.26 3.61 -2.66
C ILE A 147 -25.35 4.12 -1.22
N GLU A 148 -25.36 3.21 -0.26
CA GLU A 148 -25.20 3.54 1.16
C GLU A 148 -23.71 3.68 1.52
N PRO A 149 -23.22 4.87 1.91
CA PRO A 149 -21.79 5.10 2.15
C PRO A 149 -21.14 4.18 3.17
N ALA A 150 -21.85 3.81 4.25
CA ALA A 150 -21.29 2.95 5.28
C ALA A 150 -21.02 1.53 4.76
N SER A 151 -21.99 0.92 4.08
CA SER A 151 -21.87 -0.42 3.50
C SER A 151 -20.87 -0.46 2.36
N ALA A 152 -20.88 0.55 1.48
CA ALA A 152 -19.92 0.66 0.39
C ALA A 152 -18.48 0.83 0.89
N ALA A 153 -18.26 1.61 1.96
CA ALA A 153 -16.93 1.76 2.54
C ALA A 153 -16.36 0.44 3.06
N HIS A 154 -17.18 -0.34 3.77
CA HIS A 154 -16.78 -1.67 4.24
C HIS A 154 -16.41 -2.57 3.04
N GLY A 155 -17.27 -2.64 2.03
CA GLY A 155 -17.04 -3.46 0.84
C GLY A 155 -15.77 -3.07 0.08
N ILE A 156 -15.51 -1.77 -0.12
CA ILE A 156 -14.31 -1.27 -0.79
C ILE A 156 -13.04 -1.63 -0.01
N VAL A 157 -13.04 -1.48 1.32
CA VAL A 157 -11.88 -1.85 2.15
C VAL A 157 -11.61 -3.34 2.07
N CYS A 158 -12.64 -4.18 2.21
CA CYS A 158 -12.50 -5.64 2.08
C CYS A 158 -12.00 -6.04 0.67
N ALA A 159 -12.56 -5.44 -0.37
CA ALA A 159 -12.16 -5.71 -1.75
C ALA A 159 -10.70 -5.31 -2.00
N PHE A 160 -10.27 -4.14 -1.52
CA PHE A 160 -8.89 -3.67 -1.69
C PHE A 160 -7.86 -4.57 -1.00
N PHE A 161 -8.07 -4.90 0.28
CA PHE A 161 -7.12 -5.76 1.01
C PHE A 161 -7.17 -7.23 0.53
N GLY A 162 -8.36 -7.71 0.13
CA GLY A 162 -8.51 -9.00 -0.51
C GLY A 162 -7.76 -9.07 -1.84
N LEU A 163 -7.92 -8.05 -2.68
CA LEU A 163 -7.20 -7.88 -3.94
C LEU A 163 -5.69 -7.89 -3.72
N HIS A 164 -5.17 -7.08 -2.79
CA HIS A 164 -3.73 -7.05 -2.45
C HIS A 164 -3.24 -8.46 -2.10
N THR A 165 -3.93 -9.13 -1.16
CA THR A 165 -3.53 -10.45 -0.66
C THR A 165 -3.52 -11.51 -1.77
N VAL A 166 -4.53 -11.51 -2.64
CA VAL A 166 -4.64 -12.48 -3.74
C VAL A 166 -3.67 -12.14 -4.86
N SER A 167 -3.48 -10.86 -5.19
CA SER A 167 -2.58 -10.42 -6.27
C SER A 167 -1.13 -10.75 -5.92
N ASP A 168 -0.71 -10.49 -4.68
CA ASP A 168 0.63 -10.84 -4.21
C ASP A 168 0.89 -12.36 -4.28
N ALA A 169 -0.11 -13.18 -3.95
CA ALA A 169 0.00 -14.63 -4.02
C ALA A 169 0.02 -15.21 -5.45
N LEU A 170 -0.65 -14.58 -6.42
CA LEU A 170 -0.78 -15.08 -7.78
C LEU A 170 0.26 -14.51 -8.75
N ASP A 171 0.40 -13.18 -8.75
CA ASP A 171 1.15 -12.42 -9.75
C ASP A 171 2.35 -11.68 -9.12
N GLY A 172 2.50 -11.75 -7.79
CA GLY A 172 3.42 -10.92 -7.03
C GLY A 172 2.95 -9.46 -6.92
N ARG A 173 3.77 -8.66 -6.25
CA ARG A 173 3.46 -7.27 -5.91
C ARG A 173 3.43 -6.28 -7.09
N ASP A 174 4.04 -6.62 -8.23
CA ASP A 174 4.16 -5.68 -9.37
C ASP A 174 2.83 -5.46 -10.10
N ALA A 175 1.93 -6.45 -10.04
CA ALA A 175 0.62 -6.38 -10.71
C ALA A 175 -0.44 -5.56 -9.94
N ILE A 176 -0.15 -5.12 -8.72
CA ILE A 176 -1.18 -4.57 -7.81
C ILE A 176 -1.90 -3.34 -8.38
N GLU A 177 -1.22 -2.44 -9.10
CA GLU A 177 -1.86 -1.25 -9.70
C GLU A 177 -2.82 -1.64 -10.83
N ASP A 178 -2.50 -2.67 -11.61
CA ASP A 178 -3.35 -3.14 -12.70
C ASP A 178 -4.57 -3.88 -12.17
N ARG A 179 -4.37 -4.76 -11.18
CA ARG A 179 -5.46 -5.42 -10.46
C ARG A 179 -6.37 -4.41 -9.76
N LEU A 180 -5.81 -3.34 -9.22
CA LEU A 180 -6.59 -2.26 -8.59
C LEU A 180 -7.42 -1.49 -9.61
N ALA A 181 -6.87 -1.23 -10.81
CA ALA A 181 -7.64 -0.60 -11.87
C ALA A 181 -8.81 -1.49 -12.33
N ASP A 182 -8.60 -2.80 -12.44
CA ASP A 182 -9.67 -3.75 -12.78
C ASP A 182 -10.78 -3.77 -11.71
N LEU A 183 -10.41 -3.74 -10.43
CA LEU A 183 -11.38 -3.60 -9.34
C LEU A 183 -12.18 -2.30 -9.47
N TRP A 184 -11.53 -1.18 -9.75
CA TRP A 184 -12.24 0.10 -9.91
C TRP A 184 -13.09 0.15 -11.19
N ARG A 185 -12.69 -0.51 -12.29
CA ARG A 185 -13.54 -0.66 -13.48
C ARG A 185 -14.84 -1.39 -13.16
N LEU A 186 -14.82 -2.34 -12.24
CA LEU A 186 -16.01 -3.03 -11.77
C LEU A 186 -16.87 -2.15 -10.86
N LEU A 187 -16.25 -1.40 -9.94
CA LEU A 187 -16.98 -0.66 -8.89
C LEU A 187 -17.48 0.71 -9.34
N LEU A 188 -16.70 1.49 -10.10
CA LEU A 188 -17.01 2.88 -10.44
C LEU A 188 -18.33 3.05 -11.23
N PRO A 189 -18.68 2.21 -12.21
CA PRO A 189 -19.94 2.35 -12.93
C PRO A 189 -21.18 2.32 -12.03
N SER A 190 -21.13 1.57 -10.92
CA SER A 190 -22.22 1.55 -9.93
C SER A 190 -22.08 2.63 -8.86
N LEU A 191 -20.86 3.10 -8.56
CA LEU A 191 -20.62 4.11 -7.53
C LEU A 191 -20.91 5.53 -8.02
N GLN A 192 -20.62 5.84 -9.28
CA GLN A 192 -20.72 7.19 -9.83
C GLN A 192 -22.17 7.55 -10.18
N ALA A 193 -22.61 8.75 -9.80
CA ALA A 193 -23.88 9.31 -10.26
C ALA A 193 -23.89 9.55 -11.77
N ARG A 194 -22.73 9.85 -12.35
CA ARG A 194 -22.48 9.97 -13.79
C ARG A 194 -21.18 9.21 -14.11
N PRO A 195 -21.25 8.03 -14.75
CA PRO A 195 -20.08 7.21 -15.00
C PRO A 195 -19.04 7.89 -15.90
N GLU A 196 -17.83 8.07 -15.37
CA GLU A 196 -16.65 8.62 -16.06
C GLU A 196 -15.41 7.79 -15.68
N THR A 197 -15.56 6.46 -15.71
CA THR A 197 -14.62 5.51 -15.12
C THR A 197 -13.19 5.65 -15.66
N GLU A 198 -13.01 5.62 -16.98
CA GLU A 198 -11.66 5.65 -17.58
C GLU A 198 -10.95 7.00 -17.37
N ALA A 199 -11.69 8.11 -17.44
CA ALA A 199 -11.14 9.44 -17.19
C ALA A 199 -10.66 9.58 -15.73
N LEU A 200 -11.42 9.05 -14.78
CA LEU A 200 -11.05 9.04 -13.36
C LEU A 200 -9.81 8.15 -13.13
N LEU A 201 -9.78 6.95 -13.71
CA LEU A 201 -8.62 6.04 -13.60
C LEU A 201 -7.34 6.65 -14.18
N ALA A 202 -7.43 7.33 -15.33
CA ALA A 202 -6.29 8.03 -15.92
C ALA A 202 -5.72 9.11 -14.97
N ARG A 203 -6.58 9.91 -14.33
CA ARG A 203 -6.16 10.92 -13.34
C ARG A 203 -5.56 10.31 -12.08
N ALA A 204 -6.12 9.19 -11.60
CA ALA A 204 -5.64 8.51 -10.41
C ALA A 204 -4.24 7.92 -10.61
N ARG A 205 -3.99 7.28 -11.77
CA ARG A 205 -2.68 6.73 -12.12
C ARG A 205 -1.60 7.81 -12.25
N SER A 206 -1.93 8.99 -12.77
CA SER A 206 -0.99 10.12 -12.92
C SER A 206 -0.64 10.84 -11.60
N GLY A 207 -1.31 10.52 -10.50
CA GLY A 207 -1.07 11.13 -9.19
C GLY A 207 -1.52 12.59 -9.04
N PRO A 208 -1.35 13.19 -7.85
CA PRO A 208 -1.80 14.55 -7.56
C PRO A 208 -1.09 15.65 -8.36
N GLY A 209 0.07 15.37 -8.97
CA GLY A 209 0.87 16.34 -9.75
C GLY A 209 0.77 16.23 -11.28
N GLY A 210 0.02 15.27 -11.83
CA GLY A 210 0.01 14.99 -13.27
C GLY A 210 -0.87 15.89 -14.15
N GLY A 211 -1.39 17.00 -13.61
CA GLY A 211 -2.41 17.83 -14.25
C GLY A 211 -1.97 19.25 -14.56
N ASP A 212 -0.72 19.46 -14.99
CA ASP A 212 -0.30 20.65 -15.76
C ASP A 212 1.13 20.45 -16.30
N ARG A 213 1.27 19.61 -17.34
CA ARG A 213 2.43 19.69 -18.22
C ARG A 213 1.86 19.96 -19.60
N GLY A 214 1.86 21.26 -19.95
CA GLY A 214 1.42 21.77 -21.23
C GLY A 214 2.02 21.00 -22.39
N CYS A 215 1.24 20.92 -23.46
CA CYS A 215 1.60 20.40 -24.76
C CYS A 215 3.05 20.78 -25.12
N GLY A 216 3.94 19.78 -25.14
CA GLY A 216 5.26 19.92 -25.74
C GLY A 216 5.12 19.77 -27.25
N GLU A 217 5.64 20.75 -27.98
CA GLU A 217 6.04 20.59 -29.37
C GLU A 217 7.01 19.41 -29.48
N GLU A 218 6.70 18.54 -30.44
CA GLU A 218 7.47 17.36 -30.80
C GLU A 218 8.76 17.78 -31.51
N ASP A 219 9.90 17.23 -31.08
CA ASP A 219 11.01 17.00 -31.99
C ASP A 219 11.62 15.63 -31.69
N GLY A 220 11.61 14.80 -32.72
CA GLY A 220 11.85 13.36 -32.64
C GLY A 220 13.31 12.97 -32.60
N ALA A 221 13.56 11.81 -32.01
CA ALA A 221 14.68 10.96 -32.40
C ALA A 221 14.34 9.50 -32.09
N ALA A 222 14.39 8.68 -33.14
CA ALA A 222 14.16 7.25 -33.14
C ALA A 222 15.24 6.48 -32.38
N GLY A 223 14.84 5.37 -31.76
CA GLY A 223 15.72 4.33 -31.22
C GLY A 223 14.95 3.02 -31.07
N GLU A 224 15.24 2.07 -31.96
CA GLU A 224 14.64 0.73 -32.06
C GLU A 224 14.84 -0.19 -30.84
N PRO A 225 14.06 -1.30 -30.72
CA PRO A 225 13.87 -2.06 -29.49
C PRO A 225 14.77 -3.30 -29.35
N CYS A 226 14.97 -3.79 -28.11
CA CYS A 226 15.60 -5.08 -27.81
C CYS A 226 14.99 -5.67 -26.51
N PRO A 227 15.06 -6.99 -26.24
CA PRO A 227 13.95 -7.92 -26.43
C PRO A 227 13.46 -8.54 -25.11
N ALA A 228 12.31 -9.22 -25.23
CA ALA A 228 11.58 -9.92 -24.18
C ALA A 228 12.44 -10.93 -23.38
N ALA A 229 12.28 -10.90 -22.05
CA ALA A 229 12.75 -11.94 -21.14
C ALA A 229 11.56 -12.77 -20.64
N ALA A 230 11.79 -14.08 -20.58
CA ALA A 230 10.81 -15.15 -20.51
C ALA A 230 10.14 -15.31 -19.13
N SER A 231 8.87 -15.70 -19.15
CA SER A 231 8.13 -16.22 -17.99
C SER A 231 8.64 -17.60 -17.59
N PRO A 232 8.76 -17.92 -16.29
CA PRO A 232 8.81 -19.30 -15.84
C PRO A 232 7.39 -19.85 -15.68
N MET A 233 7.15 -21.00 -16.29
CA MET A 233 5.96 -21.85 -16.12
C MET A 233 5.82 -22.29 -14.66
N LEU A 234 4.65 -22.03 -14.04
CA LEU A 234 4.20 -22.80 -12.88
C LEU A 234 3.69 -24.16 -13.38
N HIS A 235 4.37 -25.23 -12.96
CA HIS A 235 3.81 -26.58 -12.98
C HIS A 235 3.14 -26.85 -11.61
N LEU A 236 1.81 -26.98 -11.68
CA LEU A 236 0.87 -27.72 -10.81
C LEU A 236 0.93 -27.49 -9.29
#